data_AF-A0A813DGU0-F1
#
_entry.id   AF-A0A813DGU0-F1
#
_cell.length_a   1.000
_cell.length_b   1.000
_cell.length_c   1.000
_cell.angle_alpha   90.00
_cell.angle_beta   90.00
_cell.angle_gamma   90.00
#
_symmetry.space_group_name_H-M   'P 1'
#
loop_
_entity.id
_entity.type
_entity.pdbx_description
1 polymer ?
#
loop_
_entity_poly.entity_id
_entity_poly.type
_entity_poly.pdbx_seq_one_letter_code
_entity_poly.pdbx_strand_id
1 'polypeptide(L)'
;MAASKSFFNTPLLLGHNESYLPPIRGGGHALQILAGPSLMVAVLGLQMLKKQLSGLHKSEIWNHIWKFLSKAEARDKLGRVVQFFCRFLQGACVHMPASFPLQQHTKVIAEVQTTLDWARRTHRWGKAMPHIPVLGEAVNSGDVLEATQRAILITYFIQDRIYWLLKVGILKFESYSAVQWHRRNLRFITLSHVLNFSLCVRDVMRIREKQQLKDPKYSGTKEAEETAEKSIYDNQRMMFRYVLTFAQMLHVSQVKQMDDWYVGLMGVVSSCIDVSRQW
;
A
#
# COMPACT_ATOMS: atom_id res chain seq x y z
N MET A 1 23.57 43.62 4.69
CA MET A 1 22.18 43.60 4.14
C MET A 1 22.08 42.47 3.13
N ALA A 2 21.58 41.31 3.53
CA ALA A 2 21.33 40.19 2.64
C ALA A 2 19.94 40.34 2.02
N ALA A 3 19.86 40.41 0.69
CA ALA A 3 18.59 40.55 -0.01
C ALA A 3 17.72 39.30 0.22
N SER A 4 16.60 39.49 0.89
CA SER A 4 15.50 38.53 1.00
C SER A 4 15.01 38.15 -0.40
N LYS A 5 15.44 36.98 -0.90
CA LYS A 5 14.88 36.41 -2.13
C LYS A 5 13.46 35.95 -1.83
N SER A 6 12.49 36.71 -2.33
CA SER A 6 11.07 36.35 -2.36
C SER A 6 10.89 34.91 -2.86
N PHE A 7 10.23 34.08 -2.04
CA PHE A 7 9.88 32.69 -2.34
C PHE A 7 9.07 32.53 -3.64
N PHE A 8 8.46 33.61 -4.13
CA PHE A 8 7.61 33.64 -5.32
C PHE A 8 8.34 33.96 -6.64
N ASN A 9 9.64 34.31 -6.61
CA ASN A 9 10.38 34.65 -7.83
C ASN A 9 11.17 33.48 -8.44
N THR A 10 11.08 32.29 -7.87
CA THR A 10 11.52 31.06 -8.54
C THR A 10 10.43 30.62 -9.54
N PRO A 11 10.72 30.50 -10.85
CA PRO A 11 9.73 30.00 -11.80
C PRO A 11 9.24 28.62 -11.34
N LEU A 12 7.91 28.49 -11.24
CA LEU A 12 7.26 27.38 -10.52
C LEU A 12 7.47 26.02 -11.18
N LEU A 13 7.89 26.00 -12.45
CA LEU A 13 8.22 24.80 -13.22
C LEU A 13 9.18 25.24 -14.35
N LEU A 14 10.50 25.10 -14.15
CA LEU A 14 11.35 24.74 -15.29
C LEU A 14 10.97 23.30 -15.63
N GLY A 15 9.93 23.16 -16.45
CA GLY A 15 9.48 21.88 -16.96
C GLY A 15 10.68 21.13 -17.53
N HIS A 16 10.79 19.86 -17.19
CA HIS A 16 11.60 18.92 -17.93
C HIS A 16 11.37 19.18 -19.44
N ASN A 17 12.46 19.43 -20.19
CA ASN A 17 12.47 19.52 -21.66
C ASN A 17 12.14 18.15 -22.29
N GLU A 18 10.99 17.57 -21.94
CA GLU A 18 10.52 16.26 -22.40
C GLU A 18 9.35 16.42 -23.38
N SER A 19 9.34 17.48 -24.19
CA SER A 19 8.38 17.62 -25.30
C SER A 19 8.67 16.69 -26.48
N TYR A 20 9.74 15.89 -26.43
CA TYR A 20 10.08 14.90 -27.45
C TYR A 20 10.22 13.52 -26.83
N LEU A 21 9.54 12.53 -27.41
CA LEU A 21 9.82 11.12 -27.13
C LEU A 21 11.32 10.90 -27.31
N PRO A 22 12.03 10.31 -26.33
CA PRO A 22 13.45 10.09 -26.46
C PRO A 22 13.72 9.23 -27.70
N PRO A 23 14.75 9.55 -28.52
CA PRO A 23 15.07 8.76 -29.69
C PRO A 23 15.29 7.30 -29.28
N ILE A 24 14.71 6.37 -30.03
CA ILE A 24 14.85 4.92 -29.78
C ILE A 24 16.30 4.55 -30.06
N ARG A 25 17.11 4.47 -29.00
CA ARG A 25 18.56 4.17 -29.11
C ARG A 25 18.87 2.66 -29.22
N GLY A 26 17.89 1.78 -29.03
CA GLY A 26 18.06 0.34 -29.14
C GLY A 26 16.80 -0.46 -28.80
N GLY A 27 16.87 -1.78 -28.97
CA GLY A 27 15.73 -2.70 -28.79
C GLY A 27 15.09 -2.64 -27.40
N GLY A 28 15.88 -2.42 -26.34
CA GLY A 28 15.36 -2.25 -24.98
C GLY A 28 14.52 -0.99 -24.80
N HIS A 29 14.92 0.13 -25.41
CA HIS A 29 14.13 1.37 -25.37
C HIS A 29 12.84 1.24 -26.19
N ALA A 30 12.91 0.57 -27.35
CA ALA A 30 11.72 0.28 -28.15
C ALA A 30 10.72 -0.57 -27.35
N LEU A 31 11.18 -1.61 -26.66
CA LEU A 31 10.35 -2.44 -25.79
C LEU A 31 9.72 -1.64 -24.65
N GLN A 32 10.44 -0.73 -24.00
CA GLN A 32 9.88 0.11 -22.93
C GLN A 32 8.78 1.05 -23.42
N ILE A 33 8.98 1.71 -24.57
CA ILE A 33 8.00 2.62 -25.17
C ILE A 33 6.77 1.85 -25.65
N LEU A 34 6.98 0.67 -26.24
CA LEU A 34 5.91 -0.17 -26.76
C LEU A 34 5.20 -0.97 -25.65
N ALA A 35 5.81 -1.21 -24.50
CA ALA A 35 5.23 -2.04 -23.45
C ALA A 35 3.85 -1.53 -22.99
N GLY A 36 3.68 -0.23 -22.79
CA GLY A 36 2.39 0.36 -22.39
C GLY A 36 1.30 0.14 -23.46
N PRO A 37 1.50 0.61 -24.71
CA PRO A 37 0.59 0.35 -25.82
C PRO A 37 0.35 -1.15 -26.08
N SER A 38 1.38 -1.99 -26.07
CA SER A 38 1.26 -3.44 -26.26
C SER A 38 0.45 -4.09 -25.14
N LEU A 39 0.62 -3.68 -23.89
CA LEU A 39 -0.20 -4.14 -22.78
C LEU A 39 -1.66 -3.69 -22.97
N MET A 40 -1.90 -2.46 -23.44
CA MET A 40 -3.26 -2.01 -23.76
C MET A 40 -3.89 -2.77 -24.91
N VAL A 41 -3.15 -3.03 -25.99
CA VAL A 41 -3.62 -3.87 -27.11
C VAL A 41 -3.90 -5.29 -26.63
N ALA A 42 -3.06 -5.86 -25.76
CA ALA A 42 -3.31 -7.17 -25.17
C ALA A 42 -4.57 -7.17 -24.28
N VAL A 43 -4.76 -6.15 -23.44
CA VAL A 43 -5.96 -6.01 -22.60
C VAL A 43 -7.22 -5.79 -23.44
N LEU A 44 -7.15 -4.96 -24.48
CA LEU A 44 -8.23 -4.75 -25.44
C LEU A 44 -8.53 -6.03 -26.23
N GLY A 45 -7.50 -6.74 -26.68
CA GLY A 45 -7.62 -8.05 -27.32
C GLY A 45 -8.32 -9.05 -26.41
N LEU A 46 -7.95 -9.12 -25.12
CA LEU A 46 -8.63 -9.93 -24.11
C LEU A 46 -10.08 -9.50 -23.89
N GLN A 47 -10.40 -8.20 -23.94
CA GLN A 47 -11.79 -7.72 -23.87
C GLN A 47 -12.61 -8.06 -25.13
N MET A 48 -12.01 -7.99 -26.31
CA MET A 48 -12.66 -8.36 -27.56
C MET A 48 -12.88 -9.88 -27.63
N LEU A 49 -11.88 -10.67 -27.24
CA LEU A 49 -12.00 -12.11 -27.02
C LEU A 49 -13.07 -12.42 -25.98
N LYS A 50 -13.17 -11.66 -24.88
CA LYS A 50 -14.28 -11.80 -23.93
C LYS A 50 -15.62 -11.58 -24.63
N LYS A 51 -15.80 -10.53 -25.43
CA LYS A 51 -17.07 -10.28 -26.14
C LYS A 51 -17.44 -11.43 -27.08
N GLN A 52 -16.46 -12.02 -27.75
CA GLN A 52 -16.66 -13.18 -28.62
C GLN A 52 -16.94 -14.48 -27.84
N LEU A 53 -16.19 -14.74 -26.77
CA LEU A 53 -16.31 -15.94 -25.93
C LEU A 53 -17.54 -15.91 -25.01
N SER A 54 -17.96 -14.75 -24.52
CA SER A 54 -19.14 -14.62 -23.64
C SER A 54 -20.48 -14.79 -24.35
N GLY A 55 -20.48 -14.91 -25.68
CA GLY A 55 -21.61 -15.46 -26.42
C GLY A 55 -21.79 -16.98 -26.23
N LEU A 56 -20.75 -17.71 -25.80
CA LEU A 56 -20.75 -19.17 -25.66
C LEU A 56 -20.37 -19.69 -24.27
N HIS A 57 -19.45 -19.04 -23.54
CA HIS A 57 -18.95 -19.48 -22.23
C HIS A 57 -18.78 -18.26 -21.29
N LYS A 58 -19.76 -18.06 -20.42
CA LYS A 58 -19.76 -16.98 -19.42
C LYS A 58 -18.86 -17.41 -18.25
N SER A 59 -17.54 -17.24 -18.36
CA SER A 59 -16.64 -17.52 -17.24
C SER A 59 -16.87 -16.48 -16.12
N GLU A 60 -17.53 -16.90 -15.04
CA GLU A 60 -17.76 -16.06 -13.85
C GLU A 60 -16.43 -15.58 -13.26
N ILE A 61 -15.42 -16.45 -13.23
CA ILE A 61 -14.07 -16.17 -12.73
C ILE A 61 -13.48 -14.93 -13.43
N TRP A 62 -13.57 -14.85 -14.76
CA TRP A 62 -13.04 -13.71 -15.50
C TRP A 62 -13.77 -12.41 -15.17
N ASN A 63 -15.09 -12.45 -14.96
CA ASN A 63 -15.84 -11.27 -14.53
C ASN A 63 -15.43 -10.82 -13.12
N HIS A 64 -15.14 -11.75 -12.21
CA HIS A 64 -14.60 -11.44 -10.88
C HIS A 64 -13.21 -10.80 -10.98
N ILE A 65 -12.29 -11.38 -11.76
CA ILE A 65 -10.95 -10.80 -12.01
C ILE A 65 -11.06 -9.38 -12.56
N TRP A 66 -11.92 -9.18 -13.58
CA TRP A 66 -12.09 -7.88 -14.20
C TRP A 66 -12.65 -6.83 -13.24
N LYS A 67 -13.70 -7.19 -12.47
CA LYS A 67 -14.29 -6.31 -11.44
C LYS A 67 -13.25 -5.95 -10.38
N PHE A 68 -12.45 -6.92 -9.95
CA PHE A 68 -11.37 -6.72 -8.99
C PHE A 68 -10.32 -5.74 -9.55
N LEU A 69 -9.78 -5.99 -10.74
CA LEU A 69 -8.75 -5.14 -11.36
C LEU A 69 -9.26 -3.75 -11.71
N SER A 70 -10.58 -3.56 -11.87
CA SER A 70 -11.20 -2.25 -12.11
C SER A 70 -11.17 -1.35 -10.87
N LYS A 71 -11.08 -1.90 -9.65
CA LYS A 71 -10.99 -1.12 -8.41
C LYS A 71 -9.58 -0.53 -8.25
N ALA A 72 -9.48 0.79 -8.10
CA ALA A 72 -8.20 1.47 -7.90
C ALA A 72 -7.48 0.99 -6.63
N GLU A 73 -8.22 0.73 -5.55
CA GLU A 73 -7.65 0.21 -4.31
C GLU A 73 -7.08 -1.20 -4.48
N ALA A 74 -7.78 -2.08 -5.18
CA ALA A 74 -7.30 -3.44 -5.48
C ALA A 74 -5.97 -3.40 -6.25
N ARG A 75 -5.83 -2.50 -7.23
CA ARG A 75 -4.57 -2.30 -7.96
C ARG A 75 -3.43 -1.79 -7.07
N ASP A 76 -3.67 -0.84 -6.15
CA ASP A 76 -2.66 -0.40 -5.16
C ASP A 76 -2.21 -1.57 -4.27
N LYS A 77 -3.14 -2.42 -3.81
CA LYS A 77 -2.82 -3.58 -2.98
C LYS A 77 -2.06 -4.65 -3.76
N LEU A 78 -2.44 -4.93 -5.00
CA LEU A 78 -1.71 -5.87 -5.87
C LEU A 78 -0.30 -5.36 -6.17
N GLY A 79 -0.14 -4.08 -6.47
CA GLY A 79 1.17 -3.45 -6.64
C GLY A 79 2.04 -3.59 -5.38
N ARG A 80 1.45 -3.57 -4.18
CA ARG A 80 2.15 -3.82 -2.91
C ARG A 80 2.67 -5.25 -2.81
N VAL A 81 1.89 -6.24 -3.25
CA VAL A 81 2.33 -7.66 -3.29
C VAL A 81 3.58 -7.78 -4.16
N VAL A 82 3.54 -7.24 -5.38
CA VAL A 82 4.68 -7.29 -6.31
C VAL A 82 5.88 -6.54 -5.73
N GLN A 83 5.68 -5.36 -5.15
CA GLN A 83 6.75 -4.59 -4.50
C GLN A 83 7.46 -5.41 -3.41
N PHE A 84 6.71 -6.06 -2.53
CA PHE A 84 7.32 -6.86 -1.46
C PHE A 84 7.91 -8.16 -1.96
N PHE A 85 7.36 -8.74 -3.02
CA PHE A 85 7.97 -9.89 -3.68
C PHE A 85 9.33 -9.51 -4.30
N CYS A 86 9.44 -8.35 -4.94
CA CYS A 86 10.72 -7.83 -5.40
C CYS A 86 11.72 -7.62 -4.25
N ARG A 87 11.25 -7.16 -3.08
CA ARG A 87 12.10 -7.04 -1.88
C ARG A 87 12.58 -8.41 -1.39
N PHE A 88 11.68 -9.39 -1.39
CA PHE A 88 12.01 -10.78 -1.05
C PHE A 88 13.11 -11.31 -1.98
N LEU A 89 12.93 -11.17 -3.30
CA LEU A 89 13.92 -11.62 -4.28
C LEU A 89 15.27 -10.91 -4.11
N GLN A 90 15.27 -9.61 -3.86
CA GLN A 90 16.52 -8.87 -3.59
C GLN A 90 17.24 -9.42 -2.37
N GLY A 91 16.53 -9.64 -1.26
CA GLY A 91 17.12 -10.24 -0.06
C GLY A 91 17.61 -11.67 -0.31
N ALA A 92 16.84 -12.48 -1.05
CA ALA A 92 17.22 -13.85 -1.38
C ALA A 92 18.49 -13.89 -2.25
N CYS A 93 18.63 -12.98 -3.22
CA CYS A 93 19.82 -12.88 -4.06
C CYS A 93 21.09 -12.60 -3.24
N VAL A 94 21.02 -11.91 -2.10
CA VAL A 94 22.20 -11.70 -1.23
C VAL A 94 22.77 -13.03 -0.71
N HIS A 95 21.91 -14.04 -0.53
CA HIS A 95 22.30 -15.36 -0.02
C HIS A 95 22.53 -16.39 -1.14
N MET A 96 22.37 -16.01 -2.41
CA MET A 96 22.58 -16.90 -3.55
C MET A 96 23.98 -16.75 -4.14
N PRO A 97 24.58 -17.81 -4.71
CA PRO A 97 25.84 -17.72 -5.44
C PRO A 97 25.76 -16.69 -6.58
N ALA A 98 26.87 -16.02 -6.86
CA ALA A 98 26.98 -15.04 -7.96
C ALA A 98 26.69 -15.65 -9.35
N SER A 99 26.86 -16.97 -9.49
CA SER A 99 26.58 -17.73 -10.72
C SER A 99 25.09 -17.96 -10.96
N PHE A 100 24.22 -17.68 -9.99
CA PHE A 100 22.80 -17.94 -10.13
C PHE A 100 22.16 -16.95 -11.13
N PRO A 101 21.33 -17.41 -12.11
CA PRO A 101 20.80 -16.55 -13.17
C PRO A 101 20.06 -15.30 -12.67
N LEU A 102 19.38 -15.41 -11.52
CA LEU A 102 18.63 -14.29 -10.92
C LEU A 102 19.53 -13.11 -10.52
N GLN A 103 20.83 -13.34 -10.28
CA GLN A 103 21.78 -12.28 -9.93
C GLN A 103 21.88 -11.20 -11.02
N GLN A 104 21.77 -11.59 -12.28
CA GLN A 104 21.81 -10.68 -13.44
C GLN A 104 20.64 -9.70 -13.45
N HIS A 105 19.53 -10.04 -12.78
CA HIS A 105 18.31 -9.25 -12.76
C HIS A 105 18.10 -8.44 -11.47
N THR A 106 19.03 -8.50 -10.52
CA THR A 106 18.94 -7.80 -9.22
C THR A 106 18.65 -6.31 -9.35
N LYS A 107 19.33 -5.62 -10.28
CA LYS A 107 19.11 -4.19 -10.57
C LYS A 107 17.69 -3.91 -11.06
N VAL A 108 17.21 -4.71 -12.02
CA VAL A 108 15.85 -4.57 -12.58
C VAL A 108 14.80 -4.82 -11.50
N ILE A 109 15.01 -5.83 -10.64
CA ILE A 109 14.10 -6.13 -9.52
C ILE A 109 14.03 -4.94 -8.56
N ALA A 110 15.16 -4.30 -8.24
CA ALA A 110 15.22 -3.11 -7.41
C ALA A 110 14.50 -1.91 -8.04
N GLU A 111 14.67 -1.70 -9.35
CA GLU A 111 13.97 -0.65 -10.11
C GLU A 111 12.44 -0.87 -10.10
N VAL A 112 11.98 -2.10 -10.29
CA VAL A 112 10.55 -2.44 -10.22
C VAL A 112 10.00 -2.17 -8.82
N GLN A 113 10.72 -2.59 -7.76
CA GLN A 113 10.32 -2.32 -6.38
C GLN A 113 10.16 -0.82 -6.12
N THR A 114 11.19 -0.04 -6.48
CA THR A 114 11.19 1.41 -6.21
C THR A 114 10.11 2.13 -7.00
N THR A 115 9.95 1.81 -8.29
CA THR A 115 8.89 2.37 -9.15
C THR A 115 7.50 2.06 -8.61
N LEU A 116 7.25 0.84 -8.12
CA LEU A 116 5.98 0.49 -7.49
C LEU A 116 5.77 1.21 -6.15
N ASP A 117 6.79 1.32 -5.29
CA ASP A 117 6.66 2.10 -4.05
C ASP A 117 6.22 3.53 -4.35
N TRP A 118 6.75 4.08 -5.45
CA TRP A 118 6.50 5.43 -5.88
C TRP A 118 5.11 5.67 -6.45
N ALA A 119 4.71 4.88 -7.43
CA ALA A 119 3.37 4.93 -7.99
C ALA A 119 2.33 4.80 -6.87
N ARG A 120 2.58 3.95 -5.88
CA ARG A 120 1.67 3.75 -4.75
C ARG A 120 1.61 4.91 -3.77
N ARG A 121 2.59 5.83 -3.73
CA ARG A 121 2.52 7.02 -2.86
C ARG A 121 1.57 8.07 -3.41
N THR A 122 1.50 8.25 -4.73
CA THR A 122 0.54 9.18 -5.33
C THR A 122 -0.91 8.72 -5.08
N HIS A 123 -1.16 7.41 -5.10
CA HIS A 123 -2.45 6.82 -4.73
C HIS A 123 -2.86 7.03 -3.25
N ARG A 124 -1.98 7.55 -2.38
CA ARG A 124 -2.31 7.85 -0.97
C ARG A 124 -2.82 9.27 -0.76
N TRP A 125 -2.78 10.12 -1.78
CA TRP A 125 -3.37 11.45 -1.68
C TRP A 125 -4.86 11.34 -1.37
N GLY A 126 -5.34 12.13 -0.41
CA GLY A 126 -6.71 12.06 0.07
C GLY A 126 -7.04 10.91 1.04
N LYS A 127 -6.13 9.94 1.29
CA LYS A 127 -6.41 8.84 2.23
C LYS A 127 -6.64 9.27 3.68
N ALA A 128 -6.25 10.49 4.05
CA ALA A 128 -6.58 11.05 5.36
C ALA A 128 -8.07 11.42 5.50
N MET A 129 -8.76 11.76 4.41
CA MET A 129 -10.10 12.36 4.44
C MET A 129 -11.15 11.44 5.08
N PRO A 130 -11.22 10.13 4.76
CA PRO A 130 -12.20 9.24 5.39
C PRO A 130 -12.02 9.08 6.90
N HIS A 131 -10.83 9.38 7.44
CA HIS A 131 -10.56 9.25 8.87
C HIS A 131 -10.98 10.46 9.69
N ILE A 132 -11.17 11.62 9.07
CA ILE A 132 -11.56 12.87 9.74
C ILE A 132 -12.95 12.77 10.40
N PRO A 133 -14.03 12.35 9.69
CA PRO A 133 -15.34 12.24 10.32
C PRO A 133 -15.36 11.18 11.44
N VAL A 134 -14.67 10.05 11.23
CA VAL A 134 -14.57 8.98 12.25
C VAL A 134 -13.81 9.46 13.49
N LEU A 135 -12.78 10.30 13.32
CA LEU A 135 -12.12 10.95 14.44
C LEU A 135 -13.10 11.86 15.21
N GLY A 136 -13.90 12.67 14.51
CA GLY A 136 -14.90 13.53 15.14
C GLY A 136 -15.92 12.74 15.96
N GLU A 137 -16.42 11.63 15.41
CA GLU A 137 -17.35 10.73 16.11
C GLU A 137 -16.71 10.06 17.33
N ALA A 138 -15.46 9.56 17.19
CA ALA A 138 -14.74 8.95 18.29
C ALA A 138 -14.46 9.94 19.44
N VAL A 139 -14.14 11.20 19.11
CA VAL A 139 -13.98 12.26 20.12
C VAL A 139 -15.30 12.56 20.80
N ASN A 140 -16.39 12.70 20.05
CA ASN A 140 -17.72 13.01 20.60
C ASN A 140 -18.26 11.88 21.48
N SER A 141 -17.98 10.62 21.15
CA SER A 141 -18.38 9.44 21.93
C SER A 141 -17.44 9.13 23.10
N GLY A 142 -16.32 9.86 23.24
CA GLY A 142 -15.32 9.58 24.26
C GLY A 142 -14.49 8.31 24.03
N ASP A 143 -14.51 7.75 22.81
CA ASP A 143 -13.67 6.59 22.45
C ASP A 143 -12.21 7.03 22.21
N VAL A 144 -11.46 7.12 23.31
CA VAL A 144 -10.06 7.57 23.32
C VAL A 144 -9.17 6.70 22.42
N LEU A 145 -9.40 5.38 22.38
CA LEU A 145 -8.56 4.46 21.61
C LEU A 145 -8.77 4.68 20.11
N GLU A 146 -10.02 4.78 19.65
CA GLU A 146 -10.31 5.04 18.25
C GLU A 146 -9.87 6.45 17.85
N ALA A 147 -10.17 7.47 18.67
CA ALA A 147 -9.72 8.84 18.42
C ALA A 147 -8.20 8.93 18.26
N THR A 148 -7.45 8.29 19.16
CA THR A 148 -5.97 8.27 19.10
C THR A 148 -5.47 7.56 17.84
N GLN A 149 -6.06 6.41 17.49
CA GLN A 149 -5.70 5.67 16.28
C GLN A 149 -5.92 6.52 15.02
N ARG A 150 -7.09 7.15 14.89
CA ARG A 150 -7.45 7.98 13.72
C ARG A 150 -6.57 9.22 13.63
N ALA A 151 -6.32 9.91 14.75
CA ALA A 151 -5.44 11.07 14.80
C ALA A 151 -4.02 10.73 14.31
N ILE A 152 -3.42 9.66 14.84
CA ILE A 152 -2.08 9.21 14.42
C ILE A 152 -2.05 8.83 12.94
N LEU A 153 -3.09 8.17 12.43
CA LEU A 153 -3.17 7.78 11.03
C LEU A 153 -3.30 8.99 10.09
N ILE A 154 -4.09 9.99 10.47
CA ILE A 154 -4.20 11.26 9.75
C ILE A 154 -2.83 11.97 9.73
N THR A 155 -2.17 12.07 10.89
CA THR A 155 -0.83 12.64 11.00
C THR A 155 0.17 11.92 10.10
N TYR A 156 0.15 10.58 10.07
CA TYR A 156 0.98 9.79 9.17
C TYR A 156 0.74 10.15 7.69
N PHE A 157 -0.51 10.23 7.25
CA PHE A 157 -0.82 10.58 5.85
C PHE A 157 -0.46 12.02 5.49
N ILE A 158 -0.53 12.96 6.44
CA ILE A 158 -0.01 14.32 6.24
C ILE A 158 1.51 14.29 6.09
N GLN A 159 2.21 13.59 7.00
CA GLN A 159 3.66 13.48 6.95
C GLN A 159 4.17 12.73 5.70
N ASP A 160 3.45 11.74 5.19
CA ASP A 160 3.78 11.02 3.96
C ASP A 160 3.65 11.92 2.71
N ARG A 161 2.69 12.85 2.72
CA ARG A 161 2.58 13.89 1.68
C ARG A 161 3.73 14.88 1.73
N ILE A 162 4.11 15.35 2.93
CA ILE A 162 5.29 16.20 3.10
C ILE A 162 6.54 15.48 2.61
N TYR A 163 6.72 14.20 2.95
CA TYR A 163 7.82 13.39 2.44
C TYR A 163 7.84 13.36 0.90
N TRP A 164 6.69 13.09 0.27
CA TRP A 164 6.59 13.07 -1.18
C TRP A 164 6.99 14.42 -1.78
N LEU A 165 6.47 15.54 -1.24
CA LEU A 165 6.81 16.90 -1.67
C LEU A 165 8.30 17.24 -1.52
N LEU A 166 8.93 16.81 -0.42
CA LEU A 166 10.38 16.94 -0.23
C LEU A 166 11.16 16.17 -1.29
N LYS A 167 10.72 14.95 -1.59
CA LYS A 167 11.45 14.06 -2.49
C LYS A 167 11.29 14.43 -3.97
N VAL A 168 10.17 15.06 -4.36
CA VAL A 168 10.02 15.67 -5.71
C VAL A 168 10.67 17.06 -5.82
N GLY A 169 11.23 17.59 -4.72
CA GLY A 169 11.96 18.86 -4.72
C GLY A 169 11.08 20.12 -4.65
N ILE A 170 9.77 19.96 -4.44
CA ILE A 170 8.83 21.08 -4.24
C ILE A 170 9.07 21.73 -2.86
N LEU A 171 9.24 20.91 -1.83
CA LEU A 171 9.64 21.38 -0.50
C LEU A 171 11.14 21.12 -0.28
N LYS A 172 11.78 22.02 0.48
CA LYS A 172 13.16 21.88 0.93
C LYS A 172 13.22 22.26 2.40
N PHE A 173 13.76 21.39 3.24
CA PHE A 173 14.00 21.68 4.65
C PHE A 173 15.50 21.86 4.85
N GLU A 174 15.88 22.90 5.61
CA GLU A 174 17.27 23.18 5.94
C GLU A 174 17.81 22.21 7.01
N SER A 175 16.95 21.80 7.95
CA SER A 175 17.33 21.01 9.12
C SER A 175 17.08 19.50 8.99
N TYR A 176 16.34 19.05 7.97
CA TYR A 176 15.97 17.65 7.81
C TYR A 176 16.11 17.16 6.36
N SER A 177 16.80 16.04 6.18
CA SER A 177 16.78 15.32 4.91
C SER A 177 15.44 14.61 4.69
N ALA A 178 15.06 14.41 3.42
CA ALA A 178 13.88 13.62 3.08
C ALA A 178 13.92 12.19 3.66
N VAL A 179 15.11 11.59 3.77
CA VAL A 179 15.31 10.25 4.34
C VAL A 179 15.04 10.24 5.85
N GLN A 180 15.55 11.23 6.60
CA GLN A 180 15.27 11.35 8.03
C GLN A 180 13.78 11.56 8.29
N TRP A 181 13.14 12.43 7.50
CA TRP A 181 11.70 12.66 7.58
C TRP A 181 10.90 11.38 7.30
N HIS A 182 11.30 10.61 6.27
CA HIS A 182 10.66 9.34 5.97
C HIS A 182 10.75 8.36 7.14
N ARG A 183 11.94 8.18 7.73
CA ARG A 183 12.14 7.29 8.88
C ARG A 183 11.31 7.70 10.08
N ARG A 184 11.21 9.00 10.36
CA ARG A 184 10.33 9.52 11.41
C ARG A 184 8.88 9.17 11.15
N ASN A 185 8.40 9.38 9.92
CA ASN A 185 7.03 9.04 9.54
C ASN A 185 6.74 7.53 9.67
N LEU A 186 7.74 6.68 9.37
CA LEU A 186 7.60 5.23 9.54
C LEU A 186 7.42 4.80 11.00
N ARG A 187 7.93 5.57 11.97
CA ARG A 187 7.68 5.32 13.39
C ARG A 187 6.23 5.63 13.77
N PHE A 188 5.63 6.67 13.17
CA PHE A 188 4.20 6.98 13.38
C PHE A 188 3.27 5.87 12.87
N ILE A 189 3.53 5.32 11.67
CA ILE A 189 2.71 4.20 11.18
C ILE A 189 2.92 2.92 12.00
N THR A 190 4.13 2.73 12.55
CA THR A 190 4.40 1.62 13.48
C THR A 190 3.48 1.72 14.71
N LEU A 191 3.38 2.91 15.32
CA LEU A 191 2.45 3.16 16.42
C LEU A 191 0.99 2.94 16.00
N SER A 192 0.61 3.37 14.79
CA SER A 192 -0.72 3.12 14.25
C SER A 192 -1.03 1.62 14.12
N HIS A 193 -0.06 0.78 13.76
CA HIS A 193 -0.25 -0.67 13.70
C HIS A 193 -0.51 -1.30 15.07
N VAL A 194 0.18 -0.83 16.11
CA VAL A 194 -0.09 -1.26 17.50
C VAL A 194 -1.52 -0.88 17.91
N LEU A 195 -1.93 0.36 17.65
CA LEU A 195 -3.28 0.82 18.01
C LEU A 195 -4.37 0.08 17.23
N ASN A 196 -4.17 -0.18 15.94
CA ASN A 196 -5.12 -0.96 15.16
C ASN A 196 -5.20 -2.42 15.64
N PHE A 197 -4.09 -3.01 16.08
CA PHE A 197 -4.13 -4.33 16.70
C PHE A 197 -5.02 -4.31 17.96
N SER A 198 -4.85 -3.30 18.82
CA SER A 198 -5.68 -3.12 20.01
C SER A 198 -7.16 -2.93 19.67
N LEU A 199 -7.48 -2.19 18.59
CA LEU A 199 -8.86 -2.07 18.10
C LEU A 199 -9.44 -3.42 17.67
N CYS A 200 -8.70 -4.23 16.91
CA CYS A 200 -9.15 -5.56 16.53
C CYS A 200 -9.38 -6.48 17.75
N VAL A 201 -8.50 -6.44 18.75
CA VAL A 201 -8.69 -7.18 20.00
C VAL A 201 -9.99 -6.75 20.69
N ARG A 202 -10.19 -5.43 20.84
CA ARG A 202 -11.41 -4.87 21.43
C ARG A 202 -12.66 -5.28 20.67
N ASP A 203 -12.62 -5.25 19.35
CA ASP A 203 -13.77 -5.60 18.51
C ASP A 203 -14.10 -7.09 18.64
N VAL A 204 -13.10 -7.98 18.66
CA VAL A 204 -13.30 -9.42 18.93
C VAL A 204 -13.93 -9.64 20.30
N MET A 205 -13.43 -8.96 21.34
CA MET A 205 -13.98 -9.08 22.69
C MET A 205 -15.43 -8.59 22.75
N ARG A 206 -15.75 -7.43 22.15
CA ARG A 206 -17.11 -6.89 22.08
C ARG A 206 -18.07 -7.80 21.34
N ILE A 207 -17.66 -8.41 20.23
CA ILE A 207 -18.52 -9.35 19.48
C ILE A 207 -18.83 -10.58 20.34
N ARG A 208 -17.81 -11.15 21.00
CA ARG A 208 -17.99 -12.31 21.88
C ARG A 208 -18.89 -12.01 23.07
N GLU A 209 -18.73 -10.85 23.70
CA GLU A 209 -19.60 -10.39 24.78
C GLU A 209 -21.06 -10.28 24.33
N LYS A 210 -21.30 -9.67 23.15
CA LYS A 210 -22.65 -9.56 22.59
C LYS A 210 -23.28 -10.91 22.23
N GLN A 211 -22.47 -11.88 21.78
CA GLN A 211 -22.93 -13.25 21.57
C GLN A 211 -23.36 -13.91 22.90
N GLN A 212 -22.58 -13.72 23.97
CA GLN A 212 -22.92 -14.24 25.30
C GLN A 212 -24.20 -13.61 25.87
N LEU A 213 -24.40 -12.31 25.64
CA LEU A 213 -25.59 -11.56 26.07
C LEU A 213 -26.84 -11.86 25.22
N LYS A 214 -26.75 -12.75 24.24
CA LYS A 214 -27.83 -13.09 23.31
C LYS A 214 -28.41 -11.88 22.57
N ASP A 215 -27.56 -10.91 22.19
CA ASP A 215 -27.98 -9.77 21.37
C ASP A 215 -28.50 -10.29 20.01
N PRO A 216 -29.75 -9.97 19.61
CA PRO A 216 -30.37 -10.48 18.38
C PRO A 216 -29.58 -10.14 17.11
N LYS A 217 -28.69 -9.14 17.15
CA LYS A 217 -27.82 -8.80 16.03
C LYS A 217 -26.63 -9.76 15.86
N TYR A 218 -26.24 -10.46 16.93
CA TYR A 218 -25.02 -11.28 16.97
C TYR A 218 -25.28 -12.74 17.33
N SER A 219 -26.52 -13.08 17.70
CA SER A 219 -26.88 -14.41 18.21
C SER A 219 -28.37 -14.70 18.03
N GLY A 220 -28.75 -15.98 18.10
CA GLY A 220 -30.15 -16.41 18.08
C GLY A 220 -30.68 -16.80 16.70
N THR A 221 -30.06 -16.32 15.62
CA THR A 221 -30.27 -16.85 14.26
C THR A 221 -28.95 -17.37 13.71
N LYS A 222 -29.00 -18.43 12.87
CA LYS A 222 -27.80 -18.99 12.24
C LYS A 222 -27.02 -17.94 11.44
N GLU A 223 -27.73 -17.05 10.74
CA GLU A 223 -27.11 -15.99 9.95
C GLU A 223 -26.37 -14.95 10.80
N ALA A 224 -26.92 -14.59 11.97
CA ALA A 224 -26.28 -13.65 12.90
C ALA A 224 -25.00 -14.26 13.50
N GLU A 225 -25.04 -15.54 13.86
CA GLU A 225 -23.90 -16.27 14.40
C GLU A 225 -22.78 -16.42 13.36
N GLU A 226 -23.11 -16.85 12.14
CA GLU A 226 -22.14 -16.96 11.04
C GLU A 226 -21.49 -15.61 10.71
N THR A 227 -22.28 -14.52 10.72
CA THR A 227 -21.77 -13.17 10.47
C THR A 227 -20.82 -12.71 11.58
N ALA A 228 -21.15 -13.00 12.83
CA ALA A 228 -20.31 -12.67 13.98
C ALA A 228 -18.99 -13.47 13.97
N GLU A 229 -19.05 -14.77 13.70
CA GLU A 229 -17.86 -15.63 13.57
C GLU A 229 -16.95 -15.18 12.42
N LYS A 230 -17.52 -14.85 11.25
CA LYS A 230 -16.78 -14.31 10.12
C LYS A 230 -16.08 -12.99 10.50
N SER A 231 -16.76 -12.10 11.21
CA SER A 231 -16.17 -10.84 11.69
C SER A 231 -15.03 -11.06 12.68
N ILE A 232 -15.15 -12.04 13.58
CA ILE A 232 -14.06 -12.43 14.49
C ILE A 232 -12.86 -12.94 13.69
N TYR A 233 -13.09 -13.84 12.74
CA TYR A 233 -12.04 -14.41 11.89
C TYR A 233 -11.33 -13.32 11.08
N ASP A 234 -12.08 -12.39 10.48
CA ASP A 234 -11.50 -11.26 9.74
C ASP A 234 -10.66 -10.36 10.65
N ASN A 235 -11.11 -10.08 11.87
CA ASN A 235 -10.33 -9.32 12.85
C ASN A 235 -9.05 -10.05 13.28
N GLN A 236 -9.10 -11.38 13.47
CA GLN A 236 -7.91 -12.18 13.78
C GLN A 236 -6.89 -12.17 12.63
N ARG A 237 -7.34 -12.27 11.38
CA ARG A 237 -6.47 -12.12 10.21
C ARG A 237 -5.84 -10.73 10.14
N MET A 238 -6.59 -9.69 10.49
CA MET A 238 -6.08 -8.32 10.56
C MET A 238 -5.07 -8.14 11.69
N MET A 239 -5.29 -8.74 12.86
CA MET A 239 -4.32 -8.77 13.95
C MET A 239 -2.99 -9.38 13.51
N PHE A 240 -3.04 -10.56 12.87
CA PHE A 240 -1.85 -11.20 12.31
C PHE A 240 -1.15 -10.29 11.29
N ARG A 241 -1.92 -9.68 10.38
CA ARG A 241 -1.40 -8.69 9.44
C ARG A 241 -0.68 -7.54 10.16
N TYR A 242 -1.25 -6.99 11.23
CA TYR A 242 -0.65 -5.89 11.98
C TYR A 242 0.69 -6.28 12.60
N VAL A 243 0.81 -7.50 13.14
CA VAL A 243 2.07 -8.04 13.66
C VAL A 243 3.13 -8.11 12.57
N LEU A 244 2.79 -8.65 11.39
CA LEU A 244 3.72 -8.68 10.25
C LEU A 244 4.15 -7.27 9.85
N THR A 245 3.20 -6.36 9.65
CA THR A 245 3.52 -4.98 9.24
C THR A 245 4.30 -4.21 10.30
N PHE A 246 4.10 -4.50 11.58
CA PHE A 246 4.89 -3.92 12.67
C PHE A 246 6.36 -4.33 12.56
N ALA A 247 6.65 -5.64 12.41
CA ALA A 247 8.00 -6.13 12.21
C ALA A 247 8.67 -5.51 10.97
N GLN A 248 7.92 -5.39 9.87
CA GLN A 248 8.41 -4.72 8.67
C GLN A 248 8.74 -3.25 8.90
N MET A 249 7.85 -2.50 9.57
CA MET A 249 8.07 -1.08 9.81
C MET A 249 9.24 -0.85 10.79
N LEU A 250 9.47 -1.74 11.75
CA LEU A 250 10.68 -1.69 12.60
C LEU A 250 11.97 -1.79 11.77
N HIS A 251 11.98 -2.67 10.77
CA HIS A 251 13.10 -2.78 9.84
C HIS A 251 13.26 -1.54 8.96
N VAL A 252 12.20 -1.11 8.27
CA VAL A 252 12.30 0.01 7.32
C VAL A 252 12.57 1.35 8.06
N SER A 253 12.08 1.51 9.29
CA SER A 253 12.38 2.66 10.15
C SER A 253 13.78 2.63 10.77
N GLN A 254 14.56 1.56 10.54
CA GLN A 254 15.89 1.34 11.10
C GLN A 254 15.92 1.27 12.63
N VAL A 255 14.80 0.87 13.25
CA VAL A 255 14.75 0.59 14.70
C VAL A 255 15.36 -0.77 14.99
N LYS A 256 15.10 -1.77 14.14
CA LYS A 256 15.71 -3.10 14.24
C LYS A 256 16.04 -3.62 12.85
N GLN A 257 17.31 -3.87 12.56
CA GLN A 257 17.70 -4.47 11.28
C GLN A 257 17.34 -5.95 11.25
N MET A 258 16.89 -6.39 10.08
CA MET A 258 16.43 -7.75 9.75
C MET A 258 16.81 -7.98 8.31
N ASP A 259 16.96 -9.22 7.86
CA ASP A 259 17.26 -9.45 6.45
C ASP A 259 16.05 -9.16 5.56
N ASP A 260 16.33 -8.62 4.37
CA ASP A 260 15.31 -8.12 3.45
C ASP A 260 14.38 -9.21 2.91
N TRP A 261 14.85 -10.46 2.83
CA TRP A 261 14.02 -11.59 2.43
C TRP A 261 12.90 -11.86 3.45
N TYR A 262 13.18 -11.84 4.76
CA TYR A 262 12.12 -11.96 5.77
C TYR A 262 11.11 -10.81 5.69
N VAL A 263 11.61 -9.58 5.53
CA VAL A 263 10.76 -8.38 5.43
C VAL A 263 9.89 -8.42 4.17
N GLY A 264 10.46 -8.88 3.06
CA GLY A 264 9.75 -9.10 1.80
C GLY A 264 8.66 -10.15 1.94
N LEU A 265 8.97 -11.32 2.52
CA LEU A 265 8.00 -12.40 2.72
C LEU A 265 6.83 -11.98 3.62
N MET A 266 7.11 -11.35 4.76
CA MET A 266 6.08 -10.77 5.64
C MET A 266 5.21 -9.75 4.89
N GLY A 267 5.80 -9.03 3.93
CA GLY A 267 5.12 -8.05 3.10
C GLY A 267 4.20 -8.65 2.06
N VAL A 268 4.64 -9.74 1.43
CA VAL A 268 3.80 -10.53 0.52
C VAL A 268 2.60 -11.05 1.29
N VAL A 269 2.82 -11.74 2.42
CA VAL A 269 1.72 -12.33 3.21
C VAL A 269 0.74 -11.27 3.70
N SER A 270 1.24 -10.20 4.30
CA SER A 270 0.36 -9.11 4.78
C SER A 270 -0.40 -8.40 3.65
N SER A 271 0.20 -8.29 2.46
CA SER A 271 -0.46 -7.70 1.29
C SER A 271 -1.48 -8.64 0.65
N CYS A 272 -1.25 -9.96 0.67
CA CYS A 272 -2.23 -10.95 0.24
C CYS A 272 -3.48 -10.92 1.12
N ILE A 273 -3.32 -10.72 2.45
CA ILE A 273 -4.46 -10.50 3.36
C ILE A 273 -5.26 -9.26 2.92
N ASP A 274 -4.60 -8.14 2.64
CA ASP A 274 -5.25 -6.93 2.15
C ASP A 274 -5.96 -7.12 0.79
N VAL A 275 -5.33 -7.83 -0.13
CA VAL A 275 -5.91 -8.16 -1.45
C VAL A 275 -7.15 -9.02 -1.31
N SER A 276 -7.13 -10.02 -0.42
CA SER A 276 -8.26 -10.93 -0.22
C SER A 276 -9.53 -10.23 0.30
N ARG A 277 -9.40 -9.05 0.93
CA ARG A 277 -10.55 -8.23 1.36
C ARG A 277 -11.18 -7.43 0.23
N GLN A 278 -10.49 -7.27 -0.89
CA GLN A 278 -10.93 -6.50 -2.04
C GLN A 278 -11.60 -7.38 -3.12
N TRP A 279 -11.35 -8.69 -3.03
CA TRP A 279 -11.97 -9.74 -3.82
C TRP A 279 -13.41 -9.96 -3.37
#